data_AF-A0A3B5KP99-F1
#
_entry.id   AF-A0A3B5KP99-F1
#
_cell.length_a   1.000
_cell.length_b   1.000
_cell.length_c   1.000
_cell.angle_alpha   90.00
_cell.angle_beta   90.00
_cell.angle_gamma   90.00
#
_symmetry.space_group_name_H-M   'P 1'
#
loop_
_entity.id
_entity.type
_entity.pdbx_description
1 polymer ?
#
loop_
_entity_poly.entity_id
_entity_poly.type
_entity_poly.pdbx_seq_one_letter_code
_entity_poly.pdbx_strand_id
1 'polypeptide(L)'
;MGSPAWTLAYLPVWKATIFLHVISSALAKRHAVYWNSTNTRLTSGNLSIQVNLNDYLDIYCPHYPNKGALGPGPPETVALYLIGDASFKGCVETRGAIKRWECNTPHAPFGPVRFSEKIQRFTPFSLGFEFLPGHHYYYSSLPTDEGPPLPCMKLRVTVCCEPTSEGSKQIQVTTSSANSCPQKASSAPLLAVLVLLLSAT
;
A
#
# COMPACT_ATOMS: atom_id res chain seq x y z
N MET A 1 51.05 30.40 23.36
CA MET A 1 50.89 28.95 23.07
C MET A 1 49.50 28.53 23.49
N GLY A 2 48.79 27.80 22.63
CA GLY A 2 47.51 27.14 22.92
C GLY A 2 46.30 27.69 22.17
N SER A 3 46.09 27.24 20.92
CA SER A 3 44.77 27.30 20.27
C SER A 3 44.01 26.00 20.57
N PRO A 4 42.70 26.03 20.90
CA PRO A 4 41.95 24.81 21.12
C PRO A 4 41.65 24.15 19.77
N ALA A 5 42.11 22.91 19.61
CA ALA A 5 41.76 22.06 18.49
C ALA A 5 40.29 21.64 18.63
N TRP A 6 39.45 22.08 17.69
CA TRP A 6 38.09 21.57 17.54
C TRP A 6 38.17 20.11 17.09
N THR A 7 37.84 19.20 17.99
CA THR A 7 37.68 17.78 17.64
C THR A 7 36.38 17.65 16.87
N LEU A 8 36.49 17.42 15.56
CA LEU A 8 35.36 16.96 14.75
C LEU A 8 34.85 15.66 15.37
N ALA A 9 33.71 15.74 16.06
CA ALA A 9 33.09 14.61 16.74
C ALA A 9 32.72 13.55 15.69
N TYR A 10 33.53 12.49 15.61
CA TYR A 10 33.23 11.28 14.85
C TYR A 10 31.98 10.62 15.46
N LEU A 11 30.81 10.80 14.84
CA LEU A 11 29.66 9.97 15.17
C LEU A 11 30.00 8.51 14.83
N PRO A 12 29.88 7.56 15.78
CA PRO A 12 30.25 6.18 15.53
C PRO A 12 29.40 5.63 14.38
N VAL A 13 30.06 5.00 13.40
CA VAL A 13 29.47 4.51 12.14
C VAL A 13 28.24 3.62 12.36
N TRP A 14 28.15 2.92 13.51
CA TRP A 14 26.94 2.16 13.87
C TRP A 14 25.71 3.06 13.99
N LYS A 15 25.86 4.28 14.54
CA LYS A 15 24.72 5.17 14.80
C LYS A 15 24.17 5.69 13.49
N ALA A 16 25.06 5.99 12.53
CA ALA A 16 24.68 6.37 11.18
C ALA A 16 23.99 5.22 10.43
N THR A 17 24.47 3.99 10.55
CA THR A 17 23.86 2.81 9.88
C THR A 17 22.51 2.42 10.48
N ILE A 18 22.37 2.42 11.81
CA ILE A 18 21.07 2.22 12.48
C ILE A 18 20.10 3.33 12.06
N PHE A 19 20.54 4.58 12.06
CA PHE A 19 19.69 5.71 11.65
C PHE A 19 19.28 5.61 10.17
N LEU A 20 20.18 5.20 9.26
CA LEU A 20 19.85 4.97 7.85
C LEU A 20 18.82 3.84 7.66
N HIS A 21 18.96 2.75 8.40
CA HIS A 21 17.99 1.65 8.37
C HIS A 21 16.61 2.09 8.90
N VAL A 22 16.59 2.85 10.00
CA VAL A 22 15.35 3.39 10.58
C VAL A 22 14.68 4.35 9.59
N ILE A 23 15.43 5.25 8.93
CA ILE A 23 14.89 6.15 7.90
C ILE A 23 14.37 5.37 6.68
N SER A 24 15.07 4.33 6.23
CA SER A 24 14.62 3.50 5.11
C SER A 24 13.28 2.81 5.41
N SER A 25 13.09 2.32 6.64
CA SER A 25 11.80 1.77 7.08
C SER A 25 10.70 2.82 7.28
N ALA A 26 11.05 4.08 7.51
CA ALA A 26 10.12 5.21 7.63
C ALA A 26 9.58 5.73 6.29
N LEU A 27 10.04 5.18 5.16
CA LEU A 27 9.64 5.60 3.81
C LEU A 27 8.42 4.85 3.24
N ALA A 28 7.94 3.80 3.93
CA ALA A 28 6.83 2.98 3.47
C ALA A 28 5.52 3.79 3.46
N LYS A 29 4.94 3.98 2.27
CA LYS A 29 3.68 4.71 2.13
C LYS A 29 2.51 3.79 2.46
N ARG A 30 1.48 4.35 3.09
CA ARG A 30 0.21 3.67 3.36
C ARG A 30 -0.87 4.14 2.41
N HIS A 31 -1.58 3.21 1.77
CA HIS A 31 -2.66 3.46 0.83
C HIS A 31 -3.97 2.99 1.46
N ALA A 32 -4.85 3.93 1.80
CA ALA A 32 -6.12 3.64 2.46
C ALA A 32 -7.26 3.41 1.44
N VAL A 33 -8.01 2.33 1.61
CA VAL A 33 -9.21 2.01 0.82
C VAL A 33 -10.36 1.69 1.76
N TYR A 34 -11.44 2.49 1.69
CA TYR A 34 -12.69 2.19 2.40
C TYR A 34 -13.53 1.26 1.54
N TRP A 35 -13.79 0.06 2.05
CA TRP A 35 -14.42 -1.03 1.32
C TRP A 35 -15.90 -1.15 1.67
N ASN A 36 -16.75 -0.34 1.04
CA ASN A 36 -18.20 -0.37 1.23
C ASN A 36 -18.93 -0.08 -0.08
N SER A 37 -20.21 -0.44 -0.14
CA SER A 37 -21.03 -0.33 -1.36
C SER A 37 -21.24 1.11 -1.83
N THR A 38 -21.14 2.10 -0.91
CA THR A 38 -21.27 3.52 -1.24
C THR A 38 -20.06 4.08 -2.01
N ASN A 39 -18.91 3.40 -1.96
CA ASN A 39 -17.73 3.76 -2.73
C ASN A 39 -17.92 3.36 -4.21
N THR A 40 -18.38 4.31 -5.02
CA THR A 40 -18.69 4.11 -6.44
C THR A 40 -17.50 3.64 -7.28
N ARG A 41 -16.26 3.89 -6.84
CA ARG A 41 -15.06 3.44 -7.55
C ARG A 41 -14.84 1.93 -7.43
N LEU A 42 -15.22 1.37 -6.28
CA LEU A 42 -15.21 -0.08 -6.07
C LEU A 42 -16.30 -0.76 -6.88
N THR A 43 -17.52 -0.21 -6.83
CA THR A 43 -18.69 -0.83 -7.47
C THR A 43 -18.69 -0.71 -8.99
N SER A 44 -18.12 0.36 -9.53
CA SER A 44 -17.86 0.48 -10.97
C SER A 44 -16.65 -0.34 -11.46
N GLY A 45 -15.86 -0.91 -10.54
CA GLY A 45 -14.65 -1.67 -10.87
C GLY A 45 -13.51 -0.83 -11.45
N ASN A 46 -13.55 0.49 -11.28
CA ASN A 46 -12.53 1.41 -11.82
C ASN A 46 -11.47 1.83 -10.78
N LEU A 47 -11.58 1.37 -9.53
CA LEU A 47 -10.59 1.66 -8.51
C LEU A 47 -9.29 0.91 -8.81
N SER A 48 -8.26 1.68 -9.12
CA SER A 48 -6.90 1.20 -9.27
C SER A 48 -5.97 2.04 -8.40
N ILE A 49 -5.02 1.40 -7.73
CA ILE A 49 -3.97 2.06 -6.97
C ILE A 49 -2.61 1.56 -7.44
N GLN A 50 -1.61 2.43 -7.40
CA GLN A 50 -0.22 2.08 -7.64
C GLN A 50 0.54 2.13 -6.31
N VAL A 51 1.27 1.07 -6.01
CA VAL A 51 2.01 0.88 -4.75
C VAL A 51 3.46 0.53 -5.05
N ASN A 52 4.38 0.83 -4.14
CA ASN A 52 5.76 0.34 -4.24
C ASN A 52 5.97 -0.91 -3.38
N LEU A 53 7.07 -1.62 -3.59
CA LEU A 53 7.52 -2.61 -2.60
C LEU A 53 7.75 -1.92 -1.25
N ASN A 54 7.41 -2.63 -0.19
CA ASN A 54 7.38 -2.22 1.21
C ASN A 54 6.28 -1.22 1.60
N ASP A 55 5.47 -0.72 0.66
CA ASP A 55 4.25 0.01 1.00
C ASP A 55 3.23 -0.89 1.71
N TYR A 56 2.21 -0.27 2.29
CA TYR A 56 1.06 -0.95 2.89
C TYR A 56 -0.23 -0.56 2.17
N LEU A 57 -1.07 -1.56 1.91
CA LEU A 57 -2.47 -1.39 1.55
C LEU A 57 -3.33 -1.59 2.80
N ASP A 58 -3.95 -0.53 3.27
CA ASP A 58 -4.86 -0.53 4.42
C ASP A 58 -6.31 -0.53 3.91
N ILE A 59 -6.99 -1.66 4.03
CA ILE A 59 -8.42 -1.80 3.68
C ILE A 59 -9.25 -1.66 4.95
N TYR A 60 -10.14 -0.67 4.96
CA TYR A 60 -11.08 -0.41 6.06
C TYR A 60 -12.43 -1.04 5.76
N CYS A 61 -12.90 -1.88 6.67
CA CYS A 61 -14.21 -2.53 6.60
C CYS A 61 -15.36 -1.50 6.72
N PRO A 62 -16.57 -1.83 6.23
CA PRO A 62 -17.78 -1.06 6.55
C PRO A 62 -17.95 -0.94 8.06
N HIS A 63 -18.25 0.27 8.54
CA HIS A 63 -18.45 0.54 9.96
C HIS A 63 -19.70 1.38 10.17
N TYR A 64 -20.51 0.95 11.13
CA TYR A 64 -21.79 1.56 11.47
C TYR A 64 -21.78 1.84 12.98
N PRO A 65 -21.53 3.09 13.41
CA PRO A 65 -21.33 3.40 14.84
C PRO A 65 -22.59 3.16 15.67
N ASN A 66 -23.78 3.34 15.10
CA ASN A 66 -25.06 3.15 15.77
C ASN A 66 -25.95 2.22 14.94
N LYS A 67 -26.69 1.30 15.59
CA LYS A 67 -27.64 0.41 14.91
C LYS A 67 -28.75 1.17 14.15
N GLY A 68 -29.11 2.37 14.61
CA GLY A 68 -30.11 3.23 13.97
C GLY A 68 -29.58 4.12 12.84
N ALA A 69 -28.27 4.13 12.57
CA ALA A 69 -27.70 4.85 11.42
C ALA A 69 -27.93 4.12 10.09
N LEU A 70 -28.39 2.88 10.17
CA LEU A 70 -28.65 2.02 9.04
C LEU A 70 -30.12 2.18 8.62
N GLY A 71 -30.38 2.17 7.32
CA GLY A 71 -31.75 2.06 6.79
C GLY A 71 -32.42 0.72 7.19
N PRO A 72 -33.51 0.31 6.54
CA PRO A 72 -34.27 -0.89 6.92
C PRO A 72 -33.58 -2.25 6.65
N GLY A 73 -32.25 -2.37 6.75
CA GLY A 73 -31.50 -3.60 6.44
C GLY A 73 -30.37 -3.90 7.44
N PRO A 74 -29.77 -5.11 7.38
CA PRO A 74 -28.59 -5.47 8.16
C PRO A 74 -27.33 -4.76 7.64
N PRO A 75 -26.29 -4.58 8.49
CA PRO A 75 -25.07 -3.89 8.08
C PRO A 75 -24.29 -4.69 7.03
N GLU A 76 -23.53 -3.99 6.19
CA GLU A 76 -22.70 -4.65 5.18
C GLU A 76 -21.60 -5.50 5.84
N THR A 77 -21.58 -6.78 5.51
CA THR A 77 -20.53 -7.73 5.89
C THR A 77 -19.98 -8.42 4.65
N VAL A 78 -18.65 -8.45 4.50
CA VAL A 78 -17.97 -8.90 3.28
C VAL A 78 -16.76 -9.77 3.56
N ALA A 79 -16.52 -10.76 2.70
CA ALA A 79 -15.26 -11.49 2.65
C ALA A 79 -14.40 -10.97 1.50
N LEU A 80 -13.13 -10.64 1.78
CA LEU A 80 -12.15 -10.13 0.82
C LEU A 80 -11.33 -11.29 0.24
N TYR A 81 -11.24 -11.31 -1.08
CA TYR A 81 -10.50 -12.32 -1.83
C TYR A 81 -9.45 -11.67 -2.70
N LEU A 82 -8.25 -12.27 -2.70
CA LEU A 82 -7.24 -12.04 -3.72
C LEU A 82 -7.46 -13.04 -4.85
N ILE A 83 -7.63 -12.52 -6.06
CA ILE A 83 -8.06 -13.30 -7.23
C ILE A 83 -7.10 -13.13 -8.40
N GLY A 84 -7.11 -14.10 -9.33
CA GLY A 84 -6.39 -14.00 -10.59
C GLY A 84 -7.05 -13.01 -11.57
N ASP A 85 -6.29 -12.57 -12.57
CA ASP A 85 -6.72 -11.58 -13.58
C ASP A 85 -7.99 -12.01 -14.34
N ALA A 86 -8.06 -13.28 -14.75
CA ALA A 86 -9.24 -13.81 -15.45
C ALA A 86 -10.52 -13.68 -14.61
N SER A 87 -10.40 -13.84 -13.29
CA SER A 87 -11.52 -13.75 -12.34
C SER A 87 -11.89 -12.30 -12.03
N PHE A 88 -10.99 -11.33 -12.25
CA PHE A 88 -11.26 -9.91 -11.99
C PHE A 88 -12.42 -9.36 -12.81
N LYS A 89 -12.76 -9.98 -13.94
CA LYS A 89 -13.93 -9.61 -14.75
C LYS A 89 -15.26 -10.07 -14.12
N GLY A 90 -15.25 -11.09 -13.26
CA GLY A 90 -16.41 -11.62 -12.53
C GLY A 90 -16.37 -11.32 -11.02
N CYS A 91 -17.46 -11.60 -10.31
CA CYS A 91 -17.67 -11.31 -8.88
C CYS A 91 -18.29 -12.50 -8.18
N VAL A 92 -17.76 -13.66 -8.50
CA VAL A 92 -18.28 -14.95 -8.06
C VAL A 92 -17.16 -15.67 -7.35
N GLU A 93 -17.52 -16.57 -6.45
CA GLU A 93 -16.54 -17.45 -5.84
C GLU A 93 -15.81 -18.22 -6.93
N THR A 94 -14.48 -18.07 -6.96
CA THR A 94 -13.65 -18.61 -8.03
C THR A 94 -12.64 -19.59 -7.47
N ARG A 95 -12.44 -20.71 -8.17
CA ARG A 95 -11.36 -21.66 -7.83
C ARG A 95 -10.01 -20.93 -7.88
N GLY A 96 -9.24 -21.06 -6.81
CA GLY A 96 -7.95 -20.37 -6.66
C GLY A 96 -8.03 -18.95 -6.09
N ALA A 97 -9.24 -18.44 -5.77
CA ALA A 97 -9.38 -17.23 -4.97
C ALA A 97 -8.90 -17.50 -3.53
N ILE A 98 -8.02 -16.64 -3.02
CA ILE A 98 -7.50 -16.76 -1.66
C ILE A 98 -8.26 -15.78 -0.78
N LYS A 99 -9.02 -16.29 0.20
CA LYS A 99 -9.63 -15.44 1.23
C LYS A 99 -8.51 -14.73 2.01
N ARG A 100 -8.49 -13.41 1.99
CA ARG A 100 -7.47 -12.58 2.67
C ARG A 100 -7.96 -12.06 4.01
N TRP A 101 -9.24 -11.70 4.07
CA TRP A 101 -9.83 -11.11 5.26
C TRP A 101 -11.35 -11.24 5.24
N GLU A 102 -11.98 -11.06 6.40
CA GLU A 102 -13.43 -11.03 6.55
C GLU A 102 -13.85 -9.83 7.42
N CYS A 103 -14.71 -8.99 6.87
CA CYS A 103 -15.33 -7.86 7.54
C CYS A 103 -16.67 -8.30 8.13
N ASN A 104 -16.64 -8.88 9.34
CA ASN A 104 -17.81 -9.40 10.06
C ASN A 104 -18.14 -8.64 11.35
N THR A 105 -17.40 -7.57 11.67
CA THR A 105 -17.57 -6.77 12.89
C THR A 105 -17.97 -5.32 12.56
N PRO A 106 -19.19 -5.08 12.04
CA PRO A 106 -19.63 -3.76 11.57
C PRO A 106 -19.79 -2.72 12.68
N HIS A 107 -19.94 -3.16 13.93
CA HIS A 107 -20.09 -2.32 15.12
C HIS A 107 -18.85 -2.34 16.02
N ALA A 108 -17.66 -2.48 15.42
CA ALA A 108 -16.42 -2.51 16.19
C ALA A 108 -16.27 -1.24 17.07
N PRO A 109 -15.83 -1.38 18.34
CA PRO A 109 -15.88 -0.31 19.33
C PRO A 109 -14.93 0.86 19.07
N PHE A 110 -13.87 0.63 18.29
CA PHE A 110 -12.80 1.61 18.03
C PHE A 110 -12.79 2.11 16.58
N GLY A 111 -13.95 2.14 15.93
CA GLY A 111 -14.09 2.53 14.52
C GLY A 111 -13.93 1.36 13.56
N PRO A 112 -13.70 1.62 12.25
CA PRO A 112 -13.62 0.59 11.24
C PRO A 112 -12.43 -0.35 11.47
N VAL A 113 -12.69 -1.65 11.38
CA VAL A 113 -11.64 -2.66 11.39
C VAL A 113 -10.75 -2.46 10.16
N ARG A 114 -9.44 -2.49 10.38
CA ARG A 114 -8.42 -2.29 9.34
C ARG A 114 -7.68 -3.59 9.08
N PHE A 115 -7.78 -4.08 7.86
CA PHE A 115 -6.88 -5.09 7.31
C PHE A 115 -5.69 -4.40 6.65
N SER A 116 -4.47 -4.81 6.99
CA SER A 116 -3.24 -4.25 6.42
C SER A 116 -2.49 -5.34 5.65
N GLU A 117 -2.34 -5.14 4.35
CA GLU A 117 -1.48 -5.96 3.50
C GLU A 117 -0.16 -5.23 3.26
N LYS A 118 0.96 -5.87 3.59
CA LYS A 118 2.28 -5.33 3.27
C LYS A 118 2.70 -5.82 1.88
N ILE A 119 3.03 -4.88 1.00
CA ILE A 119 3.45 -5.19 -0.36
C ILE A 119 4.91 -5.62 -0.33
N GLN A 120 5.17 -6.91 -0.13
CA GLN A 120 6.53 -7.43 0.01
C GLN A 120 6.78 -8.62 -0.92
N ARG A 121 8.03 -8.73 -1.37
CA ARG A 121 8.45 -9.82 -2.26
C ARG A 121 8.63 -11.15 -1.55
N PHE A 122 9.02 -11.10 -0.28
CA PHE A 122 9.29 -12.30 0.51
C PHE A 122 8.51 -12.21 1.81
N THR A 123 7.67 -13.21 2.06
CA THR A 123 6.91 -13.32 3.29
C THR A 123 7.51 -14.39 4.20
N PRO A 124 7.74 -14.10 5.49
CA PRO A 124 8.17 -15.13 6.44
C PRO A 124 7.02 -16.09 6.82
N PHE A 125 5.78 -15.76 6.46
CA PHE A 125 4.60 -16.58 6.71
C PHE A 125 4.32 -17.50 5.52
N SER A 126 4.18 -18.80 5.77
CA SER A 126 4.00 -19.84 4.74
C SER A 126 2.71 -19.71 3.92
N LEU A 127 1.66 -19.13 4.51
CA LEU A 127 0.40 -18.80 3.81
C LEU A 127 0.33 -17.31 3.44
N GLY A 128 1.46 -16.60 3.52
CA GLY A 128 1.56 -15.22 3.09
C GLY A 128 1.50 -15.13 1.57
N PHE A 129 1.25 -13.92 1.06
CA PHE A 129 1.24 -13.65 -0.36
C PHE A 129 2.43 -12.78 -0.74
N GLU A 130 3.05 -13.06 -1.89
CA GLU A 130 4.24 -12.38 -2.38
C GLU A 130 3.92 -11.49 -3.57
N PHE A 131 4.43 -10.27 -3.53
CA PHE A 131 4.22 -9.24 -4.53
C PHE A 131 5.47 -9.04 -5.38
N LEU A 132 5.28 -9.04 -6.70
CA LEU A 132 6.32 -8.86 -7.69
C LEU A 132 6.17 -7.49 -8.36
N PRO A 133 7.28 -6.76 -8.55
CA PRO A 133 7.24 -5.49 -9.28
C PRO A 133 6.78 -5.67 -10.73
N GLY A 134 6.04 -4.70 -11.26
CA GLY A 134 5.49 -4.76 -12.61
C GLY A 134 4.20 -5.58 -12.76
N HIS A 135 3.76 -6.27 -11.70
CA HIS A 135 2.56 -7.10 -11.73
C HIS A 135 1.31 -6.37 -11.20
N HIS A 136 0.15 -6.85 -11.66
CA HIS A 136 -1.17 -6.45 -11.18
C HIS A 136 -1.77 -7.53 -10.28
N TYR A 137 -2.37 -7.09 -9.19
CA TYR A 137 -3.03 -7.92 -8.19
C TYR A 137 -4.45 -7.43 -7.99
N TYR A 138 -5.38 -8.35 -7.82
CA TYR A 138 -6.80 -8.05 -7.89
C TYR A 138 -7.51 -8.47 -6.63
N TYR A 139 -8.15 -7.52 -5.97
CA TYR A 139 -9.01 -7.76 -4.83
C TYR A 139 -10.47 -7.66 -5.26
N SER A 140 -11.29 -8.55 -4.74
CA SER A 140 -12.75 -8.50 -4.86
C SER A 140 -13.39 -8.91 -3.55
N SER A 141 -14.68 -8.60 -3.37
CA SER A 141 -15.42 -9.07 -2.21
C SER A 141 -16.72 -9.76 -2.59
N LEU A 142 -17.09 -10.73 -1.77
CA LEU A 142 -18.41 -11.34 -1.77
C LEU A 142 -19.12 -10.99 -0.45
N PRO A 143 -20.46 -10.84 -0.45
CA PRO A 143 -21.21 -10.74 0.81
C PRO A 143 -20.99 -12.01 1.64
N THR A 144 -20.94 -11.86 2.96
CA THR A 144 -20.95 -13.03 3.87
C THR A 144 -22.36 -13.60 4.00
N ASP A 145 -22.51 -14.83 4.48
CA ASP A 145 -23.81 -15.51 4.64
C ASP A 145 -24.78 -14.72 5.54
N GLU A 146 -24.26 -13.95 6.49
CA GLU A 146 -25.04 -13.11 7.41
C GLU A 146 -25.37 -11.71 6.83
N GLY A 147 -24.76 -11.36 5.70
CA GLY A 147 -24.83 -10.01 5.11
C GLY A 147 -25.96 -9.81 4.11
N PRO A 148 -26.32 -8.56 3.80
CA PRO A 148 -27.24 -8.28 2.70
C PRO A 148 -26.60 -8.63 1.35
N PRO A 149 -27.39 -8.81 0.27
CA PRO A 149 -26.86 -8.83 -1.09
C PRO A 149 -26.12 -7.53 -1.39
N LEU A 150 -24.91 -7.62 -1.95
CA LEU A 150 -24.07 -6.47 -2.22
C LEU A 150 -23.69 -6.37 -3.70
N PRO A 151 -23.53 -5.14 -4.23
CA PRO A 151 -22.94 -4.95 -5.53
C PRO A 151 -21.51 -5.47 -5.51
N CYS A 152 -21.04 -5.90 -6.67
CA CYS A 152 -19.67 -6.32 -6.80
C CYS A 152 -18.70 -5.17 -6.55
N MET A 153 -17.77 -5.35 -5.63
CA MET A 153 -16.70 -4.40 -5.34
C MET A 153 -15.35 -4.99 -5.73
N LYS A 154 -14.54 -4.21 -6.46
CA LYS A 154 -13.24 -4.65 -6.96
C LYS A 154 -12.17 -3.57 -6.86
N LEU A 155 -10.93 -3.98 -6.69
CA LEU A 155 -9.75 -3.13 -6.64
C LEU A 155 -8.61 -3.77 -7.43
N ARG A 156 -7.99 -3.00 -8.33
CA ARG A 156 -6.71 -3.35 -8.95
C ARG A 156 -5.55 -2.67 -8.23
N VAL A 157 -4.58 -3.46 -7.78
CA VAL A 157 -3.33 -3.00 -7.18
C VAL A 157 -2.20 -3.25 -8.16
N THR A 158 -1.53 -2.20 -8.59
CA THR A 158 -0.36 -2.29 -9.47
C THR A 158 0.90 -2.06 -8.66
N VAL A 159 1.78 -3.05 -8.60
CA VAL A 159 3.07 -2.90 -7.92
C VAL A 159 4.03 -2.23 -8.89
N CYS A 160 4.44 -1.02 -8.55
CA CYS A 160 5.35 -0.24 -9.38
C CYS A 160 6.68 -0.95 -9.52
N CYS A 161 7.03 -1.00 -10.81
CA CYS A 161 8.34 -0.83 -11.38
C CYS A 161 9.33 -1.96 -11.09
N GLU A 162 9.63 -2.73 -12.13
CA GLU A 162 10.83 -3.57 -12.14
C GLU A 162 12.01 -2.73 -11.63
N PRO A 163 12.82 -3.27 -10.71
CA PRO A 163 14.01 -2.57 -10.27
C PRO A 163 14.84 -2.27 -11.51
N THR A 164 15.06 -0.99 -11.82
CA THR A 164 15.90 -0.60 -12.93
C THR A 164 17.26 -1.25 -12.68
N SER A 165 17.63 -2.23 -13.50
CA SER A 165 18.99 -2.74 -13.51
C SER A 165 19.87 -1.58 -13.97
N GLU A 166 20.43 -0.81 -13.04
CA GLU A 166 21.54 0.10 -13.31
C GLU A 166 22.73 -0.75 -13.75
N GLY A 167 22.78 -1.07 -15.05
CA GLY A 167 23.68 -2.09 -15.55
C GLY A 167 23.43 -2.54 -16.97
N SER A 168 23.09 -1.63 -17.90
CA SER A 168 23.44 -1.85 -19.30
C SER A 168 23.58 -0.52 -20.03
N LYS A 169 24.81 -0.26 -20.48
CA LYS A 169 25.17 0.91 -21.29
C LYS A 169 24.54 0.76 -22.69
N GLN A 170 24.03 1.89 -23.19
CA GLN A 170 23.82 2.27 -24.59
C GLN A 170 23.72 1.15 -25.65
N ILE A 171 22.56 1.04 -26.31
CA ILE A 171 22.47 1.30 -27.76
C ILE A 171 21.20 2.11 -28.03
N GLN A 172 21.42 3.26 -28.66
CA GLN A 172 20.43 4.20 -29.14
C GLN A 172 19.81 3.65 -30.43
N VAL A 173 18.53 3.26 -30.40
CA VAL A 173 17.69 3.25 -31.60
C VAL A 173 16.39 3.97 -31.26
N THR A 174 16.24 5.13 -31.91
CA THR A 174 15.11 6.03 -31.84
C THR A 174 13.87 5.38 -32.45
N THR A 175 12.83 5.08 -31.67
CA THR A 175 11.44 5.36 -32.05
C THR A 175 10.54 5.47 -30.81
N SER A 176 9.73 6.51 -30.82
CA SER A 176 8.93 7.10 -29.75
C SER A 176 7.73 6.27 -29.27
N SER A 177 7.54 6.14 -27.95
CA SER A 177 6.25 6.41 -27.29
C SER A 177 6.46 6.45 -25.76
N ALA A 178 6.89 7.59 -25.24
CA ALA A 178 7.04 7.82 -23.81
C ALA A 178 5.70 8.31 -23.23
N ASN A 179 4.98 7.44 -22.51
CA ASN A 179 4.03 7.90 -21.50
C ASN A 179 4.81 8.10 -20.19
N SER A 180 5.35 9.31 -20.05
CA SER A 180 6.06 9.78 -18.88
C SER A 180 5.13 9.85 -17.66
N CYS A 181 5.54 9.20 -16.56
CA CYS A 181 4.99 9.44 -15.24
C CYS A 181 5.43 10.84 -14.74
N PRO A 182 4.57 11.66 -14.11
CA PRO A 182 4.98 12.96 -13.62
C PRO A 182 5.95 12.80 -12.42
N GLN A 183 7.23 13.08 -12.66
CA GLN A 183 8.22 13.26 -11.61
C GLN A 183 7.90 14.54 -10.84
N LYS A 184 7.33 14.40 -9.64
CA LYS A 184 7.25 15.50 -8.70
C LYS A 184 8.66 15.73 -8.16
N ALA A 185 9.26 16.86 -8.51
CA ALA A 185 10.52 17.31 -7.94
C ALA A 185 10.38 17.36 -6.41
N SER A 186 11.06 16.43 -5.73
CA SER A 186 11.21 16.48 -4.29
C SER A 186 12.05 17.72 -3.98
N SER A 187 11.41 18.75 -3.45
CA SER A 187 12.10 19.92 -2.94
C SER A 187 13.11 19.46 -1.88
N ALA A 188 14.37 19.84 -2.09
CA ALA A 188 15.48 19.51 -1.20
C ALA A 188 15.86 20.67 -0.24
N PRO A 189 14.95 21.38 0.46
CA PRO A 189 15.39 22.39 1.41
C PRO A 189 15.72 21.79 2.78
N LEU A 190 15.20 20.60 3.12
CA LEU A 190 15.34 20.05 4.48
C LEU A 190 16.70 19.41 4.77
N LEU A 191 17.36 18.83 3.76
CA LEU A 191 18.71 18.26 3.90
C LEU A 191 19.78 19.36 4.06
N ALA A 192 19.64 20.50 3.38
CA ALA A 192 20.58 21.61 3.52
C ALA A 192 20.49 22.28 4.90
N VAL A 193 19.28 22.40 5.46
CA VAL A 193 19.07 22.99 6.80
C VAL A 193 19.64 22.10 7.91
N LEU A 194 19.56 20.77 7.77
CA LEU A 194 20.11 19.84 8.77
C LEU A 194 21.64 19.83 8.79
N VAL A 195 22.28 19.94 7.62
CA VAL A 195 23.76 20.05 7.52
C VAL A 195 24.26 21.36 8.12
N LEU A 196 23.54 22.47 7.94
CA LEU A 196 23.87 23.76 8.55
C LEU A 196 23.72 23.73 10.09
N LEU A 197 22.68 23.09 10.61
CA LEU A 197 22.45 22.97 12.06
C LEU A 197 23.48 22.06 12.75
N LEU A 198 23.96 21.01 12.07
CA LEU A 198 25.00 20.12 12.60
C LEU A 198 26.41 20.72 12.55
N SER A 199 26.64 21.73 11.70
CA SER A 199 27.90 22.47 11.66
C SER A 199 27.99 23.65 12.64
N ALA A 200 26.89 23.99 13.32
CA ALA A 200 26.76 25.17 14.16
C ALA A 200 26.82 24.90 15.68
N THR A 201 27.20 23.70 16.10
CA THR A 201 27.38 23.31 17.52
C THR A 201 28.78 22.78 17.78
#